data_AF-E1VCX3-F1
#
_entry.id   AF-E1VCX3-F1
#
_cell.length_a   1.000
_cell.length_b   1.000
_cell.length_c   1.000
_cell.angle_alpha   90.00
_cell.angle_beta   90.00
_cell.angle_gamma   90.00
#
_symmetry.space_group_name_H-M   'P 1'
#
loop_
_entity.id
_entity.type
_entity.pdbx_description
1 polymer ?
#
loop_
_entity_poly.entity_id
_entity_poly.type
_entity_poly.pdbx_seq_one_letter_code
_entity_poly.pdbx_strand_id
1 'polypeptide(L)'
;MKRTFFRVIPAMVLVAMPIVFSQPVLAAETVDSLCKTKAEHIQKQLRIAKEYGNEHRVRGLEKSLEGVRQHCSNERVIEDAEEDVSESMEEVRERQAELAEAQQEGDMDDIRKRSEKLEEAVMELKEHQNELESLQNKQ
;
A
#
# COMPACT_ATOMS: atom_id res chain seq x y z
N MET A 1 38.09 -48.40 -54.73
CA MET A 1 36.76 -49.02 -54.93
C MET A 1 36.80 -50.50 -54.55
N LYS A 2 36.28 -50.89 -53.37
CA LYS A 2 35.83 -52.25 -53.06
C LYS A 2 34.65 -52.12 -52.08
N ARG A 3 33.51 -52.67 -52.47
CA ARG A 3 32.22 -52.60 -51.77
C ARG A 3 32.08 -53.78 -50.79
N THR A 4 31.11 -53.58 -49.88
CA THR A 4 30.35 -54.55 -49.07
C THR A 4 31.08 -55.24 -47.92
N PHE A 5 30.54 -55.12 -46.69
CA PHE A 5 29.71 -56.17 -46.10
C PHE A 5 28.88 -55.65 -44.90
N PHE A 6 27.61 -56.05 -44.89
CA PHE A 6 26.60 -55.87 -43.85
C PHE A 6 26.95 -56.65 -42.56
N ARG A 7 26.55 -56.10 -41.39
CA ARG A 7 26.27 -56.70 -40.05
C ARG A 7 26.70 -55.67 -39.00
N VAL A 8 25.97 -55.31 -37.95
CA VAL A 8 24.84 -55.87 -37.20
C VAL A 8 24.27 -54.70 -36.37
N ILE A 9 22.96 -54.66 -36.16
CA ILE A 9 22.31 -53.77 -35.19
C ILE A 9 22.39 -54.44 -33.82
N PRO A 10 22.89 -53.75 -32.78
CA PRO A 10 22.33 -53.92 -31.44
C PRO A 10 21.81 -52.59 -30.90
N ALA A 11 20.72 -52.72 -30.18
CA ALA A 11 19.97 -51.64 -29.56
C ALA A 11 20.82 -50.82 -28.58
N MET A 12 20.73 -49.50 -28.69
CA MET A 12 20.81 -48.63 -27.52
C MET A 12 20.02 -47.35 -27.82
N VAL A 13 18.70 -47.48 -27.72
CA VAL A 13 17.80 -46.34 -27.63
C VAL A 13 18.04 -45.70 -26.26
N LEU A 14 18.99 -44.76 -26.20
CA LEU A 14 19.10 -43.81 -25.10
C LEU A 14 18.13 -42.66 -25.40
N VAL A 15 16.87 -42.83 -24.99
CA VAL A 15 15.95 -41.71 -24.81
C VAL A 15 16.52 -40.89 -23.65
N ALA A 16 17.27 -39.84 -23.99
CA ALA A 16 17.64 -38.81 -23.05
C ALA A 16 16.35 -38.06 -22.66
N MET A 17 15.79 -38.43 -21.52
CA MET A 17 14.64 -37.78 -20.91
C MET A 17 15.09 -36.37 -20.45
N PRO A 18 14.51 -35.27 -20.96
CA PRO A 18 14.82 -33.96 -20.42
C PRO A 18 14.19 -33.91 -19.03
N ILE A 19 15.01 -33.87 -17.98
CA ILE A 19 14.55 -33.48 -16.66
C ILE A 19 14.19 -32.00 -16.78
N VAL A 20 12.92 -31.72 -17.06
CA VAL A 20 12.35 -30.39 -16.91
C VAL A 20 12.31 -30.13 -15.40
N PHE A 21 13.38 -29.56 -14.87
CA PHE A 21 13.34 -28.95 -13.55
C PHE A 21 12.40 -27.76 -13.64
N SER A 22 11.12 -27.99 -13.30
CA SER A 22 10.21 -26.92 -12.95
C SER A 22 10.76 -26.25 -11.69
N GLN A 23 11.55 -25.20 -11.87
CA GLN A 23 11.88 -24.34 -10.75
C GLN A 23 10.58 -23.72 -10.24
N PRO A 24 10.24 -23.84 -8.94
CA PRO A 24 9.24 -22.95 -8.39
C PRO A 24 9.81 -21.54 -8.53
N VAL A 25 9.11 -20.70 -9.29
CA VAL A 25 9.32 -19.25 -9.22
C VAL A 25 8.93 -18.86 -7.80
N LEU A 26 9.93 -18.81 -6.90
CA LEU A 26 9.84 -17.97 -5.74
C LEU A 26 9.73 -16.57 -6.29
N ALA A 27 8.53 -16.00 -6.22
CA ALA A 27 8.34 -14.56 -6.38
C ALA A 27 9.31 -13.91 -5.39
N ALA A 28 10.42 -13.41 -5.91
CA ALA A 28 11.34 -12.62 -5.13
C ALA A 28 10.54 -11.39 -4.71
N GLU A 29 10.32 -11.22 -3.41
CA GLU A 29 9.83 -9.96 -2.83
C GLU A 29 10.87 -8.87 -3.14
N THR A 30 10.79 -8.29 -4.33
CA THR A 30 11.73 -7.27 -4.81
C THR A 30 11.07 -5.90 -4.88
N VAL A 31 10.52 -5.47 -3.75
CA VAL A 31 10.44 -4.07 -3.30
C VAL A 31 10.02 -4.16 -1.83
N ASP A 32 10.53 -3.27 -0.99
CA ASP A 32 10.10 -3.14 0.39
C ASP A 32 8.56 -2.98 0.40
N SER A 33 7.80 -4.04 0.72
CA SER A 33 6.36 -4.01 0.44
C SER A 33 5.66 -2.95 1.28
N LEU A 34 4.72 -2.20 0.71
CA LEU A 34 3.97 -1.17 1.43
C LEU A 34 3.30 -1.75 2.68
N CYS A 35 2.84 -3.00 2.57
CA CYS A 35 2.33 -3.79 3.69
C CYS A 35 3.36 -4.04 4.80
N LYS A 36 4.62 -4.30 4.46
CA LYS A 36 5.70 -4.44 5.43
C LYS A 36 5.95 -3.11 6.14
N THR A 37 6.02 -2.00 5.42
CA THR A 37 6.14 -0.67 6.04
C THR A 37 4.96 -0.37 6.98
N LYS A 38 3.72 -0.65 6.56
CA LYS A 38 2.51 -0.52 7.39
C LYS A 38 2.60 -1.39 8.65
N ALA A 39 3.04 -2.64 8.52
CA ALA A 39 3.23 -3.56 9.64
C ALA A 39 4.33 -3.09 10.62
N GLU A 40 5.46 -2.61 10.12
CA GLU A 40 6.57 -2.10 10.94
C GLU A 40 6.16 -0.86 11.73
N HIS A 41 5.40 0.04 11.10
CA HIS A 41 4.84 1.21 11.79
C HIS A 41 3.92 0.79 12.94
N ILE A 42 2.97 -0.12 12.69
CA ILE A 42 2.07 -0.66 13.72
C ILE A 42 2.86 -1.34 14.84
N GLN A 43 3.90 -2.13 14.51
CA GLN A 43 4.75 -2.78 15.50
C GLN A 43 5.53 -1.77 16.37
N LYS A 44 6.01 -0.66 15.78
CA LYS A 44 6.65 0.42 16.54
C LYS A 44 5.67 1.04 17.52
N GLN A 45 4.45 1.37 17.08
CA GLN A 45 3.39 1.89 17.94
C GLN A 45 3.01 0.90 19.04
N LEU A 46 3.02 -0.40 18.73
CA LEU A 46 2.73 -1.46 19.69
C LEU A 46 3.79 -1.54 20.79
N ARG A 47 5.08 -1.42 20.44
CA ARG A 47 6.17 -1.37 21.43
C ARG A 47 6.01 -0.18 22.37
N ILE A 48 5.75 1.00 21.81
CA ILE A 48 5.49 2.22 22.60
C ILE A 48 4.29 2.01 23.52
N ALA A 49 3.16 1.52 23.01
CA ALA A 49 1.96 1.29 23.82
C ALA A 49 2.19 0.28 24.96
N LYS A 50 3.00 -0.77 24.74
CA LYS A 50 3.41 -1.74 25.77
C LYS A 50 4.30 -1.11 26.83
N GLU A 51 5.26 -0.28 26.44
CA GLU A 51 6.14 0.45 27.36
C GLU A 51 5.36 1.37 28.32
N TYR A 52 4.35 2.07 27.79
CA TYR A 52 3.49 2.97 28.59
C TYR A 52 2.31 2.26 29.27
N GLY A 53 2.18 0.92 29.17
CA GLY A 53 1.11 0.15 29.82
C GLY A 53 -0.31 0.48 29.32
N ASN A 54 -0.44 0.95 28.07
CA ASN A 54 -1.75 1.29 27.49
C ASN A 54 -2.42 0.05 26.87
N GLU A 55 -2.97 -0.81 27.73
CA GLU A 55 -3.56 -2.10 27.35
C GLU A 55 -4.69 -1.98 26.30
N HIS A 56 -5.48 -0.90 26.34
CA HIS A 56 -6.52 -0.67 25.34
C HIS A 56 -5.90 -0.43 23.95
N ARG A 57 -4.89 0.45 23.88
CA ARG A 57 -4.17 0.75 22.63
C ARG A 57 -3.43 -0.49 22.11
N VAL A 58 -2.82 -1.28 23.00
CA VAL A 58 -2.15 -2.54 22.66
C VAL A 58 -3.10 -3.49 21.92
N ARG A 59 -4.29 -3.77 22.50
CA ARG A 59 -5.27 -4.67 21.85
C ARG A 59 -5.71 -4.18 20.47
N GLY A 60 -5.93 -2.87 20.33
CA GLY A 60 -6.29 -2.28 19.04
C GLY A 60 -5.18 -2.47 17.99
N LEU A 61 -3.93 -2.17 18.36
CA LEU A 61 -2.77 -2.31 17.48
C LEU A 61 -2.48 -3.77 17.12
N GLU A 62 -2.68 -4.72 18.03
CA GLU A 62 -2.55 -6.16 17.75
C GLU A 62 -3.59 -6.62 16.72
N LYS A 63 -4.84 -6.17 16.86
CA LYS A 63 -5.90 -6.43 15.87
C LYS A 63 -5.57 -5.81 14.51
N SER A 64 -5.09 -4.57 14.48
CA SER A 64 -4.67 -3.92 13.22
C SER A 64 -3.52 -4.66 12.55
N LEU A 65 -2.53 -5.11 13.33
CA LEU A 65 -1.39 -5.87 12.82
C LEU A 65 -1.82 -7.23 12.25
N GLU A 66 -2.77 -7.91 12.90
CA GLU A 66 -3.37 -9.15 12.38
C GLU A 66 -4.12 -8.89 11.07
N GLY A 67 -4.92 -7.82 10.99
CA GLY A 67 -5.58 -7.41 9.76
C GLY A 67 -4.60 -7.17 8.60
N VAL A 68 -3.49 -6.48 8.86
CA VAL A 68 -2.43 -6.29 7.85
C VAL A 68 -1.84 -7.62 7.40
N ARG A 69 -1.58 -8.55 8.33
CA ARG A 69 -1.02 -9.88 7.99
C ARG A 69 -1.97 -10.73 7.15
N GLN A 70 -3.28 -10.61 7.37
CA GLN A 70 -4.28 -11.45 6.70
C GLN A 70 -4.78 -10.85 5.39
N HIS A 71 -4.81 -9.53 5.29
CA HIS A 71 -5.56 -8.83 4.24
C HIS A 71 -4.78 -7.69 3.58
N CYS A 72 -3.52 -7.41 3.91
CA CYS A 72 -2.84 -6.33 3.20
C CYS A 72 -2.44 -6.74 1.78
N SER A 73 -2.65 -5.83 0.83
CA SER A 73 -2.04 -5.84 -0.49
C SER A 73 -1.57 -4.42 -0.80
N ASN A 74 -0.54 -4.26 -1.66
CA ASN A 74 -0.02 -2.94 -2.01
C ASN A 74 -1.10 -2.10 -2.70
N GLU A 75 -1.94 -2.74 -3.52
CA GLU A 75 -3.08 -2.13 -4.20
C GLU A 75 -4.05 -1.54 -3.17
N ARG A 76 -4.40 -2.29 -2.12
CA ARG A 76 -5.29 -1.78 -1.07
C ARG A 76 -4.68 -0.61 -0.29
N VAL A 77 -3.36 -0.60 -0.09
CA VAL A 77 -2.71 0.54 0.58
C VAL A 77 -2.78 1.80 -0.28
N ILE A 78 -2.68 1.67 -1.61
CA ILE A 78 -2.82 2.79 -2.54
C ILE A 78 -4.29 3.21 -2.65
N GLU A 79 -5.22 2.27 -2.76
CA GLU A 79 -6.67 2.53 -2.78
C GLU A 79 -7.14 3.28 -1.52
N ASP A 80 -6.70 2.85 -0.32
CA ASP A 80 -6.97 3.56 0.94
C ASP A 80 -6.50 5.03 0.84
N ALA A 81 -5.29 5.28 0.32
CA ALA A 81 -4.73 6.63 0.19
C ALA A 81 -5.41 7.47 -0.91
N GLU A 82 -5.91 6.85 -1.98
CA GLU A 82 -6.72 7.51 -3.00
C GLU A 82 -8.09 7.92 -2.44
N GLU A 83 -8.68 7.09 -1.58
CA GLU A 83 -9.90 7.42 -0.83
C GLU A 83 -9.66 8.61 0.10
N ASP A 84 -8.58 8.60 0.88
CA ASP A 84 -8.20 9.71 1.78
C ASP A 84 -8.03 11.05 1.02
N VAL A 85 -7.46 11.03 -0.19
CA VAL A 85 -7.38 12.23 -1.05
C VAL A 85 -8.77 12.68 -1.51
N SER A 86 -9.61 11.73 -1.91
CA SER A 86 -10.98 12.00 -2.37
C SER A 86 -11.83 12.63 -1.27
N GLU A 87 -11.76 12.10 -0.05
CA GLU A 87 -12.45 12.63 1.13
C GLU A 87 -11.96 14.05 1.46
N SER A 88 -10.64 14.29 1.51
CA SER A 88 -10.10 15.64 1.77
C SER A 88 -10.45 16.64 0.66
N MET A 89 -10.58 16.20 -0.59
CA MET A 89 -11.08 17.06 -1.67
C MET A 89 -12.53 17.48 -1.44
N GLU A 90 -13.37 16.60 -0.91
CA GLU A 90 -14.76 16.92 -0.56
C GLU A 90 -14.83 17.86 0.64
N GLU A 91 -14.05 17.60 1.70
CA GLU A 91 -13.93 18.49 2.86
C GLU A 91 -13.53 19.92 2.42
N VAL A 92 -12.55 20.07 1.52
CA VAL A 92 -12.19 21.39 0.97
C VAL A 92 -13.37 22.06 0.27
N ARG A 93 -14.19 21.32 -0.50
CA ARG A 93 -15.39 21.89 -1.14
C ARG A 93 -16.42 22.32 -0.12
N GLU A 94 -16.66 21.51 0.91
CA GLU A 94 -17.57 21.84 1.99
C GLU A 94 -17.12 23.11 2.73
N ARG A 95 -15.83 23.21 3.10
CA ARG A 95 -15.27 24.41 3.76
C ARG A 95 -15.31 25.66 2.87
N GLN A 96 -15.13 25.51 1.55
CA GLN A 96 -15.32 26.63 0.61
C GLN A 96 -16.76 27.12 0.60
N ALA A 97 -17.74 26.21 0.63
CA ALA A 97 -19.16 26.56 0.68
C ALA A 97 -19.53 27.27 2.00
N GLU A 98 -19.06 26.75 3.15
CA GLU A 98 -19.28 27.39 4.46
C GLU A 98 -18.66 28.79 4.54
N LEU A 99 -17.47 28.99 3.95
CA LEU A 99 -16.85 30.31 3.90
C LEU A 99 -17.65 31.28 3.01
N ALA A 100 -18.17 30.81 1.86
CA ALA A 100 -18.99 31.62 0.97
C ALA A 100 -20.31 32.05 1.64
N GLU A 101 -20.93 31.16 2.42
CA GLU A 101 -22.12 31.49 3.24
C GLU A 101 -21.80 32.57 4.27
N ALA A 102 -20.73 32.42 5.05
CA ALA A 102 -20.31 33.43 6.02
C ALA A 102 -19.99 34.79 5.37
N GLN A 103 -19.41 34.79 4.16
CA GLN A 103 -19.17 36.00 3.37
C GLN A 103 -20.47 36.67 2.92
N GLN A 104 -21.50 35.90 2.58
CA GLN A 104 -22.81 36.41 2.19
C GLN A 104 -23.55 37.03 3.39
N GLU A 105 -23.45 36.41 4.57
CA GLU A 105 -24.05 36.90 5.80
C GLU A 105 -23.31 38.12 6.38
N GLY A 106 -22.01 38.26 6.06
CA GLY A 106 -21.19 39.40 6.47
C GLY A 106 -20.71 39.33 7.92
N ASP A 107 -20.76 38.16 8.56
CA ASP A 107 -20.21 37.96 9.90
C ASP A 107 -18.68 37.82 9.84
N MET A 108 -17.98 38.86 10.27
CA MET A 108 -16.51 38.91 10.22
C MET A 108 -15.83 37.89 11.14
N ASP A 109 -16.47 37.47 12.24
CA ASP A 109 -15.92 36.46 13.14
C ASP A 109 -16.00 35.07 12.48
N ASP A 110 -17.14 34.77 11.87
CA ASP A 110 -17.33 33.50 11.17
C ASP A 110 -16.52 33.43 9.88
N ILE A 111 -16.39 34.52 9.11
CA ILE A 111 -15.50 34.56 7.94
C ILE A 111 -14.05 34.19 8.35
N ARG A 112 -13.55 34.74 9.47
CA ARG A 112 -12.21 34.39 9.97
C ARG A 112 -12.10 32.90 10.31
N LYS A 113 -13.01 32.38 11.13
CA LYS A 113 -12.97 30.96 11.55
C LYS A 113 -13.11 29.99 10.39
N ARG A 114 -13.99 30.29 9.42
CA ARG A 114 -14.19 29.44 8.24
C ARG A 114 -13.00 29.52 7.28
N SER A 115 -12.34 30.67 7.19
CA SER A 115 -11.09 30.79 6.44
C SER A 115 -9.96 29.94 7.05
N GLU A 116 -9.83 29.94 8.38
CA GLU A 116 -8.84 29.10 9.08
C GLU A 116 -9.12 27.60 8.84
N LYS A 117 -10.38 27.17 8.98
CA LYS A 117 -10.76 25.77 8.69
C LYS A 117 -10.54 25.36 7.24
N LEU A 118 -10.77 26.28 6.29
CA LEU A 118 -10.47 26.02 4.89
C LEU A 118 -8.97 25.84 4.67
N GLU A 119 -8.13 26.65 5.33
CA GLU A 119 -6.68 26.49 5.27
C GLU A 119 -6.24 25.13 5.84
N GLU A 120 -6.81 24.72 6.98
CA GLU A 120 -6.59 23.39 7.57
C GLU A 120 -6.94 22.25 6.60
N ALA A 121 -8.14 22.28 6.01
CA ALA A 121 -8.57 21.27 5.04
C ALA A 121 -7.68 21.23 3.77
N VAL A 122 -7.20 22.39 3.30
CA VAL A 122 -6.27 22.47 2.16
C VAL A 122 -4.90 21.89 2.51
N MET A 123 -4.41 22.11 3.74
CA MET A 123 -3.18 21.50 4.21
C MET A 123 -3.32 19.97 4.32
N GLU A 124 -4.41 19.47 4.89
CA GLU A 124 -4.69 18.04 5.01
C GLU A 124 -4.79 17.36 3.63
N LEU A 125 -5.50 17.97 2.68
CA LEU A 125 -5.53 17.50 1.29
C LEU A 125 -4.13 17.39 0.69
N LYS A 126 -3.27 18.40 0.93
CA LYS A 126 -1.89 18.38 0.44
C LYS A 126 -1.06 17.28 1.09
N GLU A 127 -1.27 17.02 2.38
CA GLU A 127 -0.60 15.91 3.08
C GLU A 127 -1.01 14.56 2.50
N HIS A 128 -2.31 14.31 2.29
CA HIS A 128 -2.79 13.08 1.67
C HIS A 128 -2.29 12.91 0.22
N GLN A 129 -2.24 14.01 -0.56
CA GLN A 129 -1.66 13.98 -1.92
C GLN A 129 -0.18 13.59 -1.92
N ASN A 130 0.61 14.16 -1.01
CA ASN A 130 2.02 13.82 -0.88
C ASN A 130 2.22 12.38 -0.40
N GLU A 131 1.35 11.90 0.51
CA GLU A 131 1.37 10.52 0.96
C GLU A 131 1.10 9.57 -0.20
N LEU A 132 0.02 9.78 -0.94
CA LEU A 132 -0.33 9.00 -2.13
C LEU A 132 0.81 8.99 -3.15
N GLU A 133 1.38 10.16 -3.48
CA GLU A 133 2.53 10.25 -4.39
C GLU A 133 3.73 9.43 -3.86
N SER A 134 4.01 9.51 -2.56
CA SER A 134 5.10 8.75 -1.94
C SER A 134 4.88 7.24 -1.97
N LEU A 135 3.62 6.79 -1.90
CA LEU A 135 3.23 5.37 -1.97
C LEU A 135 3.35 4.86 -3.41
N GLN A 136 2.87 5.63 -4.39
CA GLN A 136 2.98 5.31 -5.81
C GLN A 136 4.44 5.24 -6.27
N ASN A 137 5.31 6.12 -5.75
CA ASN A 137 6.75 6.09 -6.05
C ASN A 137 7.51 4.89 -5.46
N LYS A 138 6.91 4.15 -4.53
CA LYS A 138 7.47 2.94 -3.91
C LYS A 138 6.94 1.64 -4.55
N GLN A 139 6.01 1.74 -5.50
CA GLN A 139 5.42 0.62 -6.22
C GLN A 139 6.39 -0.03 -7.21
#